data_AF-E4KWR4-F1
#
_entry.id   AF-E4KWR4-F1
#
_cell.length_a   1.000
_cell.length_b   1.000
_cell.length_c   1.000
_cell.angle_alpha   90.00
_cell.angle_beta   90.00
_cell.angle_gamma   90.00
#
_symmetry.space_group_name_H-M   'P 1'
#
loop_
_entity.id
_entity.type
_entity.pdbx_description
1 polymer ?
#
loop_
_entity_poly.entity_id
_entity_poly.type
_entity_poly.pdbx_seq_one_letter_code
_entity_poly.pdbx_strand_id
1 'polypeptide(L)'
;MDPVKRISEMEKILNDHNALIEELRAAIEKFADHQDEYMKLSNYYSSQEYFDDLERYDKGELPEDLACGVLSEDAVFDLFGENFNVAIEMLELATDVIKYR
;
A
#
# COMPACT_ATOMS: atom_id res chain seq x y z
N MET A 1 12.84 -12.69 -39.47
CA MET A 1 13.33 -13.19 -38.16
C MET A 1 13.22 -14.71 -38.17
N ASP A 2 14.15 -15.43 -37.54
CA ASP A 2 14.12 -16.91 -37.40
C ASP A 2 12.94 -17.36 -36.51
N PRO A 3 12.12 -18.36 -36.89
CA PRO A 3 11.06 -18.91 -36.05
C PRO A 3 11.51 -19.30 -34.65
N VAL A 4 12.70 -19.91 -34.49
CA VAL A 4 13.21 -20.31 -33.17
C VAL A 4 13.40 -19.08 -32.29
N LYS A 5 14.06 -18.03 -32.83
CA LYS A 5 14.24 -16.76 -32.12
C LYS A 5 12.91 -16.12 -31.68
N ARG A 6 11.91 -16.08 -32.57
CA ARG A 6 10.59 -15.51 -32.24
C ARG A 6 9.89 -16.29 -31.14
N ILE A 7 9.90 -17.62 -31.21
CA ILE A 7 9.22 -18.48 -30.22
C ILE A 7 9.90 -18.34 -28.86
N SER A 8 11.24 -18.39 -28.80
CA SER A 8 11.97 -18.21 -27.55
C SER A 8 11.72 -16.85 -26.90
N GLU A 9 11.58 -15.80 -27.71
CA GLU A 9 11.24 -14.46 -27.21
C GLU A 9 9.84 -14.42 -26.59
N MET A 10 8.83 -14.96 -27.27
CA MET A 10 7.47 -15.01 -26.74
C MET A 10 7.34 -15.93 -25.52
N GLU A 11 8.04 -17.06 -25.51
CA GLU A 11 8.08 -18.01 -24.39
C GLU A 11 8.66 -17.34 -23.13
N LYS A 12 9.72 -16.54 -23.31
CA LYS A 12 10.27 -15.76 -22.21
C LYS A 12 9.24 -14.76 -21.66
N ILE A 13 8.58 -14.00 -22.54
CA ILE A 13 7.54 -13.04 -22.14
C ILE A 13 6.40 -13.73 -21.38
N LEU A 14 5.94 -14.88 -21.88
CA LEU A 14 4.89 -15.68 -21.23
C LEU A 14 5.29 -16.08 -19.81
N ASN A 15 6.48 -16.67 -19.66
CA ASN A 15 6.95 -17.15 -18.36
C ASN A 15 7.21 -16.00 -17.38
N ASP A 16 7.82 -14.91 -17.84
CA ASP A 16 8.05 -13.71 -17.03
C ASP A 16 6.72 -13.11 -16.55
N HIS A 17 5.71 -13.01 -17.44
CA HIS A 17 4.42 -12.43 -17.09
C HIS A 17 3.58 -13.34 -16.17
N ASN A 18 3.69 -14.66 -16.31
CA ASN A 18 3.06 -15.60 -15.39
C ASN A 18 3.59 -15.43 -13.96
N ALA A 19 4.91 -15.30 -13.80
CA ALA A 19 5.52 -15.05 -12.49
C ALA A 19 5.06 -13.71 -11.90
N LEU A 20 5.05 -12.64 -12.72
CA LEU A 20 4.60 -11.32 -12.29
C LEU A 20 3.13 -11.31 -11.84
N ILE A 21 2.24 -12.05 -12.51
CA ILE A 21 0.83 -12.15 -12.12
C ILE A 21 0.67 -12.76 -10.73
N GLU A 22 1.44 -13.81 -10.40
CA GLU A 22 1.38 -14.45 -9.09
C GLU A 22 1.89 -13.51 -7.99
N GLU A 23 3.01 -12.81 -8.24
CA GLU A 23 3.55 -11.81 -7.31
C GLU A 23 2.57 -10.64 -7.07
N LEU A 24 2.01 -10.10 -8.15
CA LEU A 24 1.05 -9.00 -8.08
C LEU A 24 -0.22 -9.40 -7.35
N ARG A 25 -0.74 -10.61 -7.60
CA ARG A 25 -1.92 -11.15 -6.90
C ARG A 25 -1.68 -11.22 -5.40
N ALA A 26 -0.54 -11.77 -4.98
CA ALA A 26 -0.19 -11.87 -3.56
C ALA A 26 -0.04 -10.48 -2.91
N ALA A 27 0.54 -9.52 -3.63
CA ALA A 27 0.67 -8.14 -3.14
C ALA A 27 -0.70 -7.46 -2.96
N ILE A 28 -1.60 -7.60 -3.94
CA ILE A 28 -2.96 -7.06 -3.88
C ILE A 28 -3.74 -7.68 -2.72
N GLU A 29 -3.68 -9.00 -2.55
CA GLU A 29 -4.35 -9.70 -1.45
C GLU A 29 -3.85 -9.19 -0.09
N LYS A 30 -2.52 -9.13 0.10
CA LYS A 30 -1.93 -8.60 1.33
C LYS A 30 -2.32 -7.15 1.59
N PHE A 31 -2.37 -6.31 0.56
CA PHE A 31 -2.77 -4.91 0.68
C PHE A 31 -4.24 -4.78 1.06
N ALA A 32 -5.12 -5.59 0.45
CA ALA A 32 -6.54 -5.64 0.75
C ALA A 32 -6.80 -6.12 2.19
N ASP A 33 -6.15 -7.20 2.62
CA ASP A 33 -6.31 -7.77 3.96
C ASP A 33 -5.86 -6.81 5.07
N HIS A 34 -4.88 -5.94 4.79
CA HIS A 34 -4.39 -4.95 5.76
C HIS A 34 -5.27 -3.69 5.84
N GLN A 35 -6.26 -3.51 4.96
CA GLN A 35 -7.12 -2.32 4.99
C GLN A 35 -7.89 -2.19 6.32
N ASP A 36 -8.23 -3.30 6.98
CA ASP A 36 -8.88 -3.26 8.29
C ASP A 36 -7.97 -2.64 9.37
N GLU A 37 -6.68 -2.99 9.38
CA GLU A 37 -5.71 -2.39 10.31
C GLU A 37 -5.43 -0.91 9.96
N TYR A 38 -5.35 -0.59 8.66
CA TYR A 38 -5.30 0.80 8.21
C TYR A 38 -6.49 1.61 8.71
N MET A 39 -7.71 1.04 8.67
CA MET A 39 -8.90 1.71 9.18
C MET A 39 -8.87 1.89 10.70
N LYS A 40 -8.27 0.96 11.46
CA LYS A 40 -8.05 1.17 12.90
C LYS A 40 -7.13 2.37 13.15
N LEU A 41 -6.05 2.51 12.37
CA LEU A 41 -5.16 3.67 12.45
C LEU A 41 -5.89 4.97 12.11
N SER A 42 -6.72 4.97 11.05
CA SER A 42 -7.55 6.14 10.68
C SER A 42 -8.55 6.53 11.77
N ASN A 43 -9.21 5.55 12.38
CA ASN A 43 -10.12 5.78 13.49
C ASN A 43 -9.37 6.31 14.72
N TYR A 44 -8.20 5.78 15.04
CA TYR A 44 -7.36 6.27 16.14
C TYR A 44 -6.97 7.74 15.91
N TYR A 45 -6.39 8.06 14.76
CA TYR A 45 -5.90 9.41 14.43
C TYR A 45 -6.99 10.49 14.48
N SER A 46 -8.24 10.12 14.26
CA SER A 46 -9.40 11.02 14.35
C SER A 46 -10.14 10.98 15.70
N SER A 47 -9.66 10.19 16.65
CA SER A 47 -10.31 9.94 17.94
C SER A 47 -9.86 10.92 19.03
N GLN A 48 -10.64 10.98 20.11
CA GLN A 48 -10.22 11.67 21.34
C GLN A 48 -8.99 11.01 21.98
N GLU A 49 -8.84 9.68 21.86
CA GLU A 49 -7.69 8.95 22.42
C GLU A 49 -6.37 9.44 21.84
N TYR A 50 -6.33 9.72 20.53
CA TYR A 50 -5.16 10.32 19.88
C TYR A 50 -4.80 11.69 20.48
N PHE A 51 -5.79 12.57 20.69
CA PHE A 51 -5.54 13.89 21.28
C PHE A 51 -5.08 13.80 22.73
N ASP A 52 -5.63 12.86 23.50
CA ASP A 52 -5.23 12.62 24.88
C ASP A 52 -3.80 12.06 24.96
N ASP A 53 -3.44 11.15 24.04
CA ASP A 53 -2.09 10.60 23.93
C ASP A 53 -1.06 11.64 23.47
N LEU A 54 -1.45 12.51 22.53
CA LEU A 54 -0.63 13.64 22.09
C LEU A 54 -0.35 14.62 23.25
N GLU A 55 -1.36 14.92 24.07
CA GLU A 55 -1.17 15.79 25.24
C GLU A 55 -0.20 15.16 26.26
N ARG A 56 -0.29 13.84 26.49
CA ARG A 56 0.65 13.10 27.35
C ARG A 56 2.07 13.13 26.79
N TYR A 57 2.21 12.96 25.48
CA TYR A 57 3.49 13.05 24.79
C TYR A 57 4.13 14.43 24.95
N ASP A 58 3.36 15.50 24.72
CA ASP A 58 3.83 16.89 24.86
C ASP A 58 4.25 17.25 26.30
N LYS A 59 3.62 16.61 27.30
CA LYS A 59 3.99 16.75 28.72
C LYS A 59 5.20 15.91 29.14
N GLY A 60 5.72 15.05 28.26
CA GLY A 60 6.81 14.12 28.57
C GLY A 60 6.39 13.00 29.53
N GLU A 61 5.11 12.62 29.51
CA GLU A 61 4.56 11.55 30.37
C GLU A 61 4.76 10.15 29.77
N LEU A 62 5.20 10.06 28.51
CA LEU A 62 5.51 8.81 27.81
C LEU A 62 7.00 8.43 27.95
N PRO A 63 7.35 7.13 27.91
CA PRO A 63 8.74 6.69 27.93
C PRO A 63 9.56 7.31 26.79
N GLU A 64 10.78 7.75 27.09
CA GLU A 64 11.68 8.37 26.09
C GLU A 64 12.05 7.41 24.93
N ASP A 65 11.99 6.10 25.15
CA ASP A 65 12.28 5.07 24.16
C ASP A 65 11.04 4.60 23.36
N LEU A 66 9.85 5.13 23.67
CA LEU A 66 8.63 4.82 22.93
C LEU A 66 8.62 5.55 21.58
N ALA A 67 8.53 4.79 20.49
CA ALA A 67 8.36 5.36 19.16
C ALA A 67 6.96 6.01 19.03
N CYS A 68 6.93 7.33 18.94
CA CYS A 68 5.69 8.13 18.88
C CYS A 68 5.43 8.72 17.49
N GLY A 69 5.90 8.06 16.42
CA GLY A 69 5.71 8.55 15.05
C GLY A 69 4.23 8.72 14.67
N VAL A 70 3.34 7.92 15.25
CA VAL A 70 1.88 8.06 15.05
C VAL A 70 1.33 9.38 15.59
N LEU A 71 1.99 9.99 16.58
CA LEU A 71 1.62 11.29 17.15
C LEU A 71 2.19 12.47 16.35
N SER A 72 2.95 12.19 15.29
CA SER A 72 3.26 13.21 14.29
C SER A 72 2.08 13.34 13.33
N GLU A 73 1.60 14.57 13.14
CA GLU A 73 0.51 14.88 12.19
C GLU A 73 0.89 14.41 10.78
N ASP A 74 2.13 14.68 10.36
CA ASP A 74 2.62 14.44 9.00
C ASP A 74 2.68 12.94 8.65
N ALA A 75 3.20 12.07 9.51
CA ALA A 75 3.46 10.68 9.13
C ALA A 75 2.17 9.90 8.83
N VAL A 76 1.11 10.14 9.62
CA VAL A 76 -0.19 9.49 9.41
C VAL A 76 -0.92 10.10 8.22
N PHE A 77 -0.84 11.42 8.06
CA PHE A 77 -1.44 12.11 6.92
C PHE A 77 -0.82 11.68 5.58
N ASP A 78 0.51 11.59 5.51
CA ASP A 78 1.24 11.12 4.33
C ASP A 78 0.83 9.69 3.95
N LEU A 79 0.73 8.81 4.94
CA LEU A 79 0.29 7.43 4.72
C LEU A 79 -1.13 7.37 4.11
N PHE A 80 -2.05 8.22 4.56
CA PHE A 80 -3.41 8.25 4.02
C PHE A 80 -3.44 8.73 2.57
N GLY A 81 -2.62 9.74 2.26
CA GLY A 81 -2.43 10.22 0.89
C GLY A 81 -1.90 9.11 -0.02
N GLU A 82 -0.84 8.42 0.40
CA GLU A 82 -0.25 7.33 -0.38
C GLU A 82 -1.20 6.14 -0.56
N ASN A 83 -1.95 5.73 0.48
CA ASN A 83 -2.95 4.67 0.37
C ASN A 83 -4.04 5.02 -0.65
N PHE A 84 -4.50 6.28 -0.67
CA PHE A 84 -5.45 6.77 -1.66
C PHE A 84 -4.87 6.79 -3.08
N ASN A 85 -3.66 7.35 -3.25
CA ASN A 85 -3.00 7.46 -4.55
C ASN A 85 -2.78 6.08 -5.17
N VAL A 86 -2.28 5.11 -4.41
CA VAL A 86 -2.10 3.72 -4.87
C VAL A 86 -3.42 3.11 -5.31
N ALA A 87 -4.52 3.36 -4.59
CA ALA A 87 -5.83 2.86 -4.99
C ALA A 87 -6.31 3.45 -6.33
N ILE A 88 -6.01 4.72 -6.61
CA ILE A 88 -6.27 5.35 -7.91
C ILE A 88 -5.42 4.72 -9.01
N GLU A 89 -4.12 4.55 -8.78
CA GLU A 89 -3.21 3.92 -9.75
C GLU A 89 -3.66 2.48 -10.08
N MET A 90 -4.14 1.73 -9.09
CA MET A 90 -4.73 0.40 -9.30
C MET A 90 -5.96 0.44 -10.20
N LEU A 91 -6.85 1.42 -10.01
CA LEU A 91 -8.04 1.59 -10.85
C LEU A 91 -7.68 1.98 -12.29
N GLU A 92 -6.73 2.89 -12.47
CA GLU A 92 -6.24 3.32 -13.78
C GLU A 92 -5.61 2.15 -14.54
N LEU A 93 -4.68 1.43 -13.89
CA LEU A 93 -4.03 0.25 -14.47
C LEU A 93 -5.04 -0.83 -14.84
N ALA A 94 -5.98 -1.16 -13.94
CA ALA A 94 -7.01 -2.16 -14.21
C ALA A 94 -7.88 -1.76 -15.41
N THR A 95 -8.28 -0.49 -15.46
CA THR A 95 -9.08 0.06 -16.56
C THR A 95 -8.34 -0.04 -17.89
N ASP A 96 -7.06 0.31 -17.92
CA ASP A 96 -6.25 0.25 -19.13
C ASP A 96 -6.05 -1.20 -19.61
N VAL A 97 -5.75 -2.14 -18.71
CA VAL A 97 -5.62 -3.57 -19.05
C VAL A 97 -6.93 -4.13 -19.62
N ILE A 98 -8.08 -3.76 -19.05
CA ILE A 98 -9.40 -4.26 -19.49
C ILE A 98 -9.78 -3.72 -20.87
N LYS A 99 -9.44 -2.47 -21.20
CA LYS A 99 -9.75 -1.86 -22.51
C LYS A 99 -9.15 -2.61 -23.70
N TYR A 100 -8.02 -3.29 -23.50
CA TYR A 100 -7.29 -4.01 -24.56
C TYR A 100 -7.68 -5.50 -24.66
N ARG A 101 -8.72 -5.92 -23.95
CA ARG A 101 -9.29 -7.26 -24.01
C ARG A 101 -10.52 -7.32 -24.89
#